data_AF-A0A0G0ASA3-F1
#
_entry.id   AF-A0A0G0ASA3-F1
#
_cell.length_a   1.000
_cell.length_b   1.000
_cell.length_c   1.000
_cell.angle_alpha   90.00
_cell.angle_beta   90.00
_cell.angle_gamma   90.00
#
_symmetry.space_group_name_H-M   'P 1'
#
loop_
_entity.id
_entity.type
_entity.pdbx_description
1 polymer ?
#
loop_
_entity_poly.entity_id
_entity_poly.type
_entity_poly.pdbx_seq_one_letter_code
_entity_poly.pdbx_strand_id
1 'polypeptide(L)'
;MKTFVFGKTYIPVTGKVFDGKEINNAIKVAKEGWWTEGKFAKQFETNFKKYLGINFVSLVNSGSSANLLAVASLTSSIFGKRTLKRGDEFITTSVAFPTTVNPGILYGLKPVFIDARLDTLNIDASQIEKAITMKTKLIMLAHTMGIPFDLTKITALCKKYKLWLIEDCCDALGSEFKGKKVGTFGDIATFSFYPAHAITMGEGGATITNNSLIYKSIRQFRDWGRDCWCDTGKDNTCRNRFGWKMGELPKGYDHKYIYSQIGFNLKLTDFQAAIGVAQLKKLPLFLKKRKLNYNSLYVFFKKLSKYFLIMKNDKNMDIAYFGFPFLIKKNAPFTRNEFAEYLEKNNIGSRNVFSGNLLRHPAYLQIRKNFKIIGEQSNADQIMEQALWIGVYPGIDLKRLNYMKKTINLFLKKYEVK
;
A
#
# COMPACT_ATOMS: atom_id res chain seq x y z
N MET A 1 19.12 -12.67 16.99
CA MET A 1 19.27 -12.96 15.54
C MET A 1 20.42 -13.91 15.36
N LYS A 2 20.32 -14.90 14.45
CA LYS A 2 21.46 -15.75 14.10
C LYS A 2 22.60 -14.87 13.54
N THR A 3 23.83 -15.14 13.94
CA THR A 3 25.04 -14.44 13.47
C THR A 3 25.13 -14.52 11.94
N PHE A 4 25.42 -13.41 11.28
CA PHE A 4 25.60 -13.40 9.83
C PHE A 4 26.88 -14.14 9.43
N VAL A 5 26.74 -15.16 8.59
CA VAL A 5 27.84 -15.92 8.00
C VAL A 5 27.82 -15.72 6.49
N PHE A 6 28.94 -15.23 5.96
CA PHE A 6 29.12 -14.95 4.54
C PHE A 6 28.85 -16.20 3.70
N GLY A 7 28.07 -16.06 2.63
CA GLY A 7 27.71 -17.18 1.74
C GLY A 7 26.76 -18.22 2.32
N LYS A 8 26.43 -18.19 3.62
CA LYS A 8 25.52 -19.16 4.27
C LYS A 8 24.22 -18.54 4.78
N THR A 9 24.25 -17.31 5.26
CA THR A 9 23.06 -16.65 5.82
C THR A 9 22.25 -15.98 4.72
N TYR A 10 21.00 -16.38 4.55
CA TYR A 10 20.07 -15.74 3.63
C TYR A 10 19.79 -14.28 3.99
N ILE A 11 19.86 -13.40 3.00
CA ILE A 11 19.47 -11.99 3.09
C ILE A 11 18.11 -11.85 2.41
N PRO A 12 17.01 -11.85 3.18
CA PRO A 12 15.70 -11.70 2.58
C PRO A 12 15.50 -10.28 2.07
N VAL A 13 14.65 -10.15 1.05
CA VAL A 13 14.29 -8.87 0.44
C VAL A 13 13.55 -7.94 1.43
N THR A 14 12.77 -8.52 2.34
CA THR A 14 12.02 -7.83 3.40
C THR A 14 11.99 -8.69 4.66
N GLY A 15 11.52 -8.11 5.76
CA GLY A 15 11.29 -8.86 6.99
C GLY A 15 10.82 -7.98 8.13
N LYS A 16 10.31 -8.63 9.17
CA LYS A 16 9.89 -8.01 10.42
C LYS A 16 11.05 -7.88 11.40
N VAL A 17 11.11 -6.74 12.11
CA VAL A 17 12.03 -6.52 13.22
C VAL A 17 11.21 -6.23 14.46
N PHE A 18 11.32 -7.08 15.49
CA PHE A 18 10.53 -7.00 16.72
C PHE A 18 11.41 -7.37 17.92
N ASP A 19 10.94 -7.04 19.12
CA ASP A 19 11.57 -7.41 20.40
C ASP A 19 10.50 -7.83 21.42
N GLY A 20 10.87 -7.91 22.70
CA GLY A 20 9.94 -8.30 23.76
C GLY A 20 8.71 -7.39 23.90
N LYS A 21 8.72 -6.15 23.38
CA LYS A 21 7.58 -5.23 23.49
C LYS A 21 6.36 -5.72 22.72
N GLU A 22 6.55 -6.21 21.49
CA GLU A 22 5.44 -6.79 20.70
C GLU A 22 4.86 -8.02 21.43
N ILE A 23 5.74 -8.89 21.94
CA ILE A 23 5.35 -10.13 22.62
C ILE A 23 4.58 -9.83 23.90
N ASN A 24 5.11 -8.94 24.76
CA ASN A 24 4.49 -8.59 26.04
C ASN A 24 3.11 -7.95 25.85
N ASN A 25 2.96 -7.12 24.81
CA ASN A 25 1.67 -6.55 24.43
C ASN A 25 0.66 -7.64 24.04
N ALA A 26 1.06 -8.62 23.22
CA ALA A 26 0.19 -9.74 22.84
C ALA A 26 -0.20 -10.63 24.03
N ILE A 27 0.75 -10.94 24.92
CA ILE A 27 0.49 -11.69 26.17
C ILE A 27 -0.53 -10.94 27.04
N LYS A 28 -0.44 -9.61 27.11
CA LYS A 28 -1.40 -8.80 27.86
C LYS A 28 -2.82 -8.95 27.30
N VAL A 29 -3.00 -8.89 25.98
CA VAL A 29 -4.31 -9.13 25.35
C VAL A 29 -4.81 -10.54 25.64
N ALA A 30 -3.94 -11.55 25.59
CA ALA A 30 -4.31 -12.92 25.91
C ALA A 30 -4.92 -13.02 27.33
N LYS A 31 -4.25 -12.41 28.32
CA LYS A 31 -4.68 -12.41 29.72
C LYS A 31 -5.97 -11.61 29.97
N GLU A 32 -6.19 -10.52 29.23
CA GLU A 32 -7.38 -9.67 29.40
C GLU A 32 -8.66 -10.31 28.83
N GLY A 33 -8.57 -11.27 27.90
CA GLY A 33 -9.73 -12.03 27.41
C GLY A 33 -10.67 -11.29 26.44
N TRP A 34 -10.41 -10.01 26.11
CA TRP A 34 -11.27 -9.23 25.19
C TRP A 34 -11.15 -9.66 23.72
N TRP A 35 -9.91 -9.92 23.28
CA TRP A 35 -9.43 -10.45 21.98
C TRP A 35 -9.87 -9.74 20.68
N THR A 36 -11.09 -9.23 20.58
CA THR A 36 -11.61 -8.41 19.48
C THR A 36 -11.06 -6.98 19.53
N GLU A 37 -11.32 -6.15 18.50
CA GLU A 37 -10.95 -4.72 18.48
C GLU A 37 -11.26 -4.04 19.84
N GLY A 38 -10.23 -3.50 20.51
CA GLY A 38 -10.34 -3.02 21.87
C GLY A 38 -9.36 -1.90 22.21
N LYS A 39 -8.74 -2.00 23.38
CA LYS A 39 -7.91 -0.94 23.96
C LYS A 39 -6.67 -0.66 23.11
N PHE A 40 -5.99 -1.69 22.63
CA PHE A 40 -4.80 -1.51 21.80
C PHE A 40 -5.15 -0.97 20.41
N ALA A 41 -6.28 -1.38 19.84
CA ALA A 41 -6.80 -0.81 18.60
C ALA A 41 -7.02 0.70 18.76
N LYS A 42 -7.73 1.12 19.81
CA LYS A 42 -7.96 2.54 20.09
C LYS A 42 -6.66 3.32 20.30
N GLN A 43 -5.71 2.72 21.01
CA GLN A 43 -4.39 3.30 21.24
C GLN A 43 -3.61 3.47 19.93
N PHE A 44 -3.62 2.45 19.07
CA PHE A 44 -2.96 2.51 17.78
C PHE A 44 -3.58 3.61 16.91
N GLU A 45 -4.90 3.62 16.75
CA GLU A 45 -5.61 4.63 15.96
C GLU A 45 -5.29 6.05 16.44
N THR A 46 -5.28 6.27 17.76
CA THR A 46 -4.94 7.57 18.36
C THR A 46 -3.50 8.00 18.03
N ASN A 47 -2.54 7.10 18.19
CA ASN A 47 -1.13 7.38 17.89
C ASN A 47 -0.91 7.58 16.39
N PHE A 48 -1.61 6.82 15.55
CA PHE A 48 -1.50 6.89 14.10
C PHE A 48 -2.11 8.20 13.57
N LYS A 49 -3.25 8.64 14.12
CA LYS A 49 -3.83 9.98 13.87
C LYS A 49 -2.82 11.08 14.14
N LYS A 50 -2.19 11.04 15.33
CA LYS A 50 -1.16 12.02 15.72
C LYS A 50 0.06 11.99 14.80
N TYR A 51 0.51 10.79 14.40
CA TYR A 51 1.68 10.64 13.53
C TYR A 51 1.46 11.19 12.12
N LEU A 52 0.24 11.05 11.58
CA LEU A 52 -0.09 11.49 10.22
C LEU A 52 -0.72 12.90 10.17
N GLY A 53 -1.23 13.41 11.28
CA GLY A 53 -2.01 14.65 11.30
C GLY A 53 -3.37 14.50 10.62
N ILE A 54 -4.07 13.39 10.87
CA ILE A 54 -5.38 13.05 10.26
C ILE A 54 -6.48 12.91 11.33
N ASN A 55 -7.73 13.15 10.96
CA ASN A 55 -8.87 13.10 11.90
C ASN A 55 -9.38 11.69 12.16
N PHE A 56 -9.43 10.84 11.14
CA PHE A 56 -10.05 9.52 11.22
C PHE A 56 -9.11 8.41 10.72
N VAL A 57 -9.06 7.33 11.50
CA VAL A 57 -8.35 6.08 11.20
C VAL A 57 -9.33 4.96 11.52
N SER A 58 -9.42 3.96 10.65
CA SER A 58 -10.18 2.73 10.87
C SER A 58 -9.27 1.54 10.58
N LEU A 59 -8.97 0.76 11.61
CA LEU A 59 -8.17 -0.46 11.50
C LEU A 59 -8.93 -1.59 10.80
N VAL A 60 -8.20 -2.37 10.00
CA VAL A 60 -8.73 -3.49 9.20
C VAL A 60 -7.75 -4.67 9.18
N ASN A 61 -8.21 -5.85 8.76
CA ASN A 61 -7.41 -7.07 8.81
C ASN A 61 -6.25 -7.17 7.79
N SER A 62 -6.19 -6.34 6.75
CA SER A 62 -5.08 -6.30 5.78
C SER A 62 -5.05 -5.00 4.97
N GLY A 63 -3.94 -4.69 4.30
CA GLY A 63 -3.87 -3.59 3.32
C GLY A 63 -4.81 -3.79 2.13
N SER A 64 -4.95 -5.02 1.63
CA SER A 64 -5.90 -5.36 0.57
C SER A 64 -7.36 -5.08 0.99
N SER A 65 -7.71 -5.40 2.23
CA SER A 65 -9.03 -5.07 2.79
C SER A 65 -9.20 -3.56 3.01
N ALA A 66 -8.12 -2.82 3.28
CA ALA A 66 -8.17 -1.36 3.32
C ALA A 66 -8.49 -0.78 1.93
N ASN A 67 -7.83 -1.27 0.87
CA ASN A 67 -8.14 -0.90 -0.52
C ASN A 67 -9.57 -1.26 -0.92
N LEU A 68 -10.03 -2.45 -0.54
CA LEU A 68 -11.41 -2.87 -0.76
C LEU A 68 -12.39 -1.90 -0.10
N LEU A 69 -12.19 -1.59 1.19
CA LEU A 69 -13.06 -0.69 1.93
C LEU A 69 -13.00 0.75 1.45
N ALA A 70 -11.85 1.23 0.99
CA ALA A 70 -11.73 2.56 0.41
C ALA A 70 -12.67 2.72 -0.79
N VAL A 71 -12.63 1.78 -1.75
CA VAL A 71 -13.53 1.80 -2.92
C VAL A 71 -14.98 1.54 -2.51
N ALA A 72 -15.24 0.48 -1.73
CA ALA A 72 -16.58 0.13 -1.27
C ALA A 72 -17.30 1.29 -0.58
N SER A 73 -16.58 2.00 0.30
CA SER A 73 -17.17 3.11 1.04
C SER A 73 -17.72 4.19 0.12
N LEU A 74 -17.04 4.49 -0.98
CA LEU A 74 -17.45 5.52 -1.94
C LEU A 74 -18.64 5.11 -2.81
N THR A 75 -19.08 3.85 -2.77
CA THR A 75 -20.33 3.41 -3.42
C THR A 75 -21.57 3.61 -2.55
N SER A 76 -21.40 4.13 -1.34
CA SER A 76 -22.52 4.45 -0.45
C SER A 76 -23.40 5.56 -1.02
N SER A 77 -24.72 5.40 -0.87
CA SER A 77 -25.74 6.39 -1.27
C SER A 77 -25.64 7.70 -0.48
N ILE A 78 -24.93 7.73 0.66
CA ILE A 78 -24.73 8.95 1.46
C ILE A 78 -24.03 10.07 0.68
N PHE A 79 -23.34 9.74 -0.41
CA PHE A 79 -22.63 10.71 -1.26
C PHE A 79 -23.49 11.27 -2.39
N GLY A 80 -24.76 10.86 -2.51
CA GLY A 80 -25.72 11.37 -3.48
C GLY A 80 -25.18 11.34 -4.91
N LYS A 81 -25.03 12.52 -5.54
CA LYS A 81 -24.53 12.63 -6.92
C LYS A 81 -23.07 12.19 -7.09
N ARG A 82 -22.27 12.16 -6.00
CA ARG A 82 -20.84 11.80 -6.02
C ARG A 82 -20.59 10.33 -5.67
N THR A 83 -21.64 9.54 -5.43
CA THR A 83 -21.54 8.08 -5.23
C THR A 83 -20.94 7.41 -6.45
N LEU A 84 -19.94 6.53 -6.23
CA LEU A 84 -19.39 5.66 -7.26
C LEU A 84 -20.41 4.60 -7.67
N LYS A 85 -20.61 4.44 -8.97
CA LYS A 85 -21.57 3.52 -9.57
C LYS A 85 -20.89 2.54 -10.51
N ARG A 86 -21.53 1.39 -10.69
CA ARG A 86 -21.12 0.42 -11.72
C ARG A 86 -21.04 1.11 -13.08
N GLY A 87 -19.96 0.88 -13.81
CA GLY A 87 -19.69 1.50 -15.11
C GLY A 87 -18.95 2.83 -15.06
N ASP A 88 -18.80 3.46 -13.89
CA ASP A 88 -17.90 4.61 -13.72
C ASP A 88 -16.46 4.18 -13.98
N GLU A 89 -15.65 5.11 -14.48
CA GLU A 89 -14.24 4.91 -14.77
C GLU A 89 -13.36 5.31 -13.59
N PHE A 90 -12.31 4.54 -13.33
CA PHE A 90 -11.24 4.94 -12.43
C PHE A 90 -9.87 4.85 -13.09
N ILE A 91 -9.06 5.90 -12.94
CA ILE A 91 -7.72 5.96 -13.51
C ILE A 91 -6.74 5.26 -12.57
N THR A 92 -5.92 4.38 -13.15
CA THR A 92 -4.87 3.63 -12.45
C THR A 92 -3.74 3.25 -13.42
N THR A 93 -2.76 2.47 -12.95
CA THR A 93 -1.66 1.95 -13.77
C THR A 93 -1.53 0.43 -13.64
N SER A 94 -0.93 -0.20 -14.65
CA SER A 94 -0.74 -1.65 -14.70
C SER A 94 0.48 -2.13 -13.90
N VAL A 95 1.41 -1.22 -13.59
CA VAL A 95 2.51 -1.43 -12.64
C VAL A 95 2.00 -1.15 -11.22
N ALA A 96 1.28 -2.12 -10.66
CA ALA A 96 0.64 -1.99 -9.36
C ALA A 96 0.62 -3.35 -8.64
N PHE A 97 0.29 -3.34 -7.35
CA PHE A 97 -0.10 -4.58 -6.69
C PHE A 97 -1.56 -4.90 -7.05
N PRO A 98 -1.95 -6.18 -7.26
CA PRO A 98 -3.29 -6.53 -7.73
C PRO A 98 -4.42 -5.92 -6.90
N THR A 99 -4.26 -5.87 -5.56
CA THR A 99 -5.31 -5.39 -4.66
C THR A 99 -5.41 -3.86 -4.59
N THR A 100 -4.56 -3.12 -5.31
CA THR A 100 -4.81 -1.70 -5.62
C THR A 100 -5.88 -1.54 -6.70
N VAL A 101 -5.98 -2.47 -7.65
CA VAL A 101 -6.87 -2.37 -8.82
C VAL A 101 -8.14 -3.21 -8.66
N ASN A 102 -8.02 -4.40 -8.07
CA ASN A 102 -9.12 -5.36 -7.92
C ASN A 102 -10.40 -4.79 -7.29
N PRO A 103 -10.34 -3.95 -6.24
CA PRO A 103 -11.56 -3.38 -5.65
C PRO A 103 -12.45 -2.65 -6.65
N GLY A 104 -11.86 -1.86 -7.55
CA GLY A 104 -12.61 -1.16 -8.59
C GLY A 104 -13.31 -2.13 -9.53
N ILE A 105 -12.61 -3.18 -9.97
CA ILE A 105 -13.17 -4.24 -10.84
C ILE A 105 -14.32 -4.96 -10.15
N LEU A 106 -14.14 -5.37 -8.88
CA LEU A 106 -15.15 -6.09 -8.10
C LEU A 106 -16.44 -5.27 -7.92
N TYR A 107 -16.32 -3.95 -7.72
CA TYR A 107 -17.46 -3.04 -7.65
C TYR A 107 -18.02 -2.62 -9.01
N GLY A 108 -17.52 -3.21 -10.11
CA GLY A 108 -18.01 -2.97 -11.47
C GLY A 108 -17.58 -1.63 -12.05
N LEU A 109 -16.55 -0.99 -11.50
CA LEU A 109 -15.90 0.16 -12.12
C LEU A 109 -15.06 -0.30 -13.32
N LYS A 110 -14.83 0.60 -14.27
CA LYS A 110 -13.99 0.37 -15.45
C LYS A 110 -12.60 0.98 -15.21
N PRO A 111 -11.55 0.15 -15.04
CA PRO A 111 -10.19 0.67 -14.95
C PRO A 111 -9.79 1.36 -16.25
N VAL A 112 -9.15 2.52 -16.12
CA VAL A 112 -8.48 3.26 -17.19
C VAL A 112 -6.98 3.20 -16.90
N PHE A 113 -6.29 2.30 -17.59
CA PHE A 113 -4.87 2.08 -17.42
C PHE A 113 -4.06 3.10 -18.20
N ILE A 114 -3.12 3.72 -17.51
CA ILE A 114 -2.09 4.59 -18.09
C ILE A 114 -0.74 3.97 -17.75
N ASP A 115 0.19 4.05 -18.70
CA ASP A 115 1.51 3.47 -18.55
C ASP A 115 2.29 4.09 -17.36
N ALA A 116 3.29 3.37 -16.88
CA ALA A 116 4.18 3.83 -15.84
C ALA A 116 5.41 4.53 -16.42
N ARG A 117 6.16 5.24 -15.58
CA ARG A 117 7.48 5.76 -15.92
C ARG A 117 8.57 4.85 -15.39
N LEU A 118 9.57 4.56 -16.22
CA LEU A 118 10.71 3.70 -15.84
C LEU A 118 11.57 4.29 -14.70
N ASP A 119 11.60 5.62 -14.56
CA ASP A 119 12.46 6.32 -13.60
C ASP A 119 11.82 6.55 -12.23
N THR A 120 10.53 6.23 -12.08
CA THR A 120 9.80 6.36 -10.80
C THR A 120 8.93 5.16 -10.46
N LEU A 121 8.65 4.26 -11.43
CA LEU A 121 7.69 3.15 -11.36
C LEU A 121 6.24 3.56 -11.08
N ASN A 122 5.97 4.86 -11.01
CA ASN A 122 4.64 5.42 -10.84
C ASN A 122 4.03 5.72 -12.21
N ILE A 123 2.72 5.89 -12.23
CA ILE A 123 1.94 6.31 -13.41
C ILE A 123 2.56 7.55 -14.08
N ASP A 124 2.53 7.58 -15.42
CA ASP A 124 2.84 8.79 -16.17
C ASP A 124 1.69 9.81 -16.03
N ALA A 125 1.82 10.68 -15.03
CA ALA A 125 0.85 11.72 -14.74
C ALA A 125 0.64 12.68 -15.93
N SER A 126 1.55 12.74 -16.90
CA SER A 126 1.41 13.60 -18.08
C SER A 126 0.18 13.24 -18.94
N GLN A 127 -0.23 11.97 -18.91
CA GLN A 127 -1.30 11.42 -19.76
C GLN A 127 -2.67 11.39 -19.07
N ILE A 128 -2.75 11.58 -17.76
CA ILE A 128 -3.99 11.45 -16.97
C ILE A 128 -5.10 12.35 -17.51
N GLU A 129 -4.80 13.63 -17.75
CA GLU A 129 -5.82 14.60 -18.15
C GLU A 129 -6.51 14.24 -19.47
N LYS A 130 -5.76 13.66 -20.43
CA LYS A 130 -6.29 13.20 -21.71
C LYS A 130 -7.19 11.96 -21.58
N ALA A 131 -7.02 11.19 -20.51
CA ALA A 131 -7.77 9.97 -20.26
C ALA A 131 -9.16 10.23 -19.62
N ILE A 132 -9.32 11.39 -18.98
CA ILE A 132 -10.52 11.78 -18.24
C ILE A 132 -11.71 11.92 -19.19
N THR A 133 -12.83 11.32 -18.80
CA THR A 133 -14.14 11.45 -19.47
C THR A 133 -15.21 11.85 -18.45
N MET A 134 -16.45 12.05 -18.92
CA MET A 134 -17.60 12.26 -18.03
C MET A 134 -17.86 11.07 -17.07
N LYS A 135 -17.41 9.86 -17.44
CA LYS A 135 -17.51 8.65 -16.62
C LYS A 135 -16.39 8.53 -15.59
N THR A 136 -15.30 9.28 -15.74
CA THR A 136 -14.20 9.24 -14.77
C THR A 136 -14.64 9.85 -13.44
N LYS A 137 -14.57 9.05 -12.37
CA LYS A 137 -14.96 9.48 -11.02
C LYS A 137 -13.88 9.31 -9.97
N LEU A 138 -12.86 8.49 -10.22
CA LEU A 138 -11.85 8.12 -9.25
C LEU A 138 -10.45 8.08 -9.88
N ILE A 139 -9.45 8.51 -9.13
CA ILE A 139 -8.04 8.16 -9.34
C ILE A 139 -7.62 7.32 -8.14
N MET A 140 -7.12 6.10 -8.38
CA MET A 140 -6.62 5.20 -7.33
C MET A 140 -5.24 4.68 -7.73
N LEU A 141 -4.25 5.06 -6.93
CA LEU A 141 -2.84 4.85 -7.24
C LEU A 141 -2.06 4.49 -5.98
N ALA A 142 -1.10 3.58 -6.12
CA ALA A 142 -0.11 3.31 -5.09
C ALA A 142 1.09 4.24 -5.20
N HIS A 143 1.66 4.60 -4.05
CA HIS A 143 3.00 5.19 -3.98
C HIS A 143 4.04 4.08 -4.12
N THR A 144 4.28 3.64 -5.35
CA THR A 144 5.05 2.43 -5.68
C THR A 144 6.42 2.41 -4.98
N MET A 145 6.71 1.32 -4.25
CA MET A 145 7.96 1.13 -3.50
C MET A 145 8.26 2.19 -2.43
N GLY A 146 7.23 2.92 -2.00
CA GLY A 146 7.31 4.06 -1.09
C GLY A 146 7.51 5.40 -1.80
N ILE A 147 7.77 5.41 -3.11
CA ILE A 147 8.05 6.61 -3.90
C ILE A 147 6.74 7.34 -4.17
N PRO A 148 6.56 8.59 -3.72
CA PRO A 148 5.37 9.36 -4.03
C PRO A 148 5.18 9.51 -5.55
N PHE A 149 3.94 9.32 -6.03
CA PHE A 149 3.58 9.69 -7.40
C PHE A 149 3.50 11.22 -7.52
N ASP A 150 3.27 11.76 -8.72
CA ASP A 150 3.16 13.21 -8.93
C ASP A 150 1.90 13.79 -8.25
N LEU A 151 2.03 14.05 -6.95
CA LEU A 151 0.98 14.57 -6.10
C LEU A 151 0.59 16.00 -6.49
N THR A 152 1.50 16.79 -7.07
CA THR A 152 1.17 18.15 -7.52
C THR A 152 0.18 18.08 -8.68
N LYS A 153 0.46 17.25 -9.69
CA LYS A 153 -0.43 17.12 -10.85
C LYS A 153 -1.72 16.38 -10.53
N ILE A 154 -1.63 15.26 -9.81
CA ILE A 154 -2.80 14.41 -9.53
C ILE A 154 -3.82 15.13 -8.65
N THR A 155 -3.40 15.82 -7.58
CA THR A 155 -4.33 16.56 -6.73
C THR A 155 -4.97 17.74 -7.47
N ALA A 156 -4.23 18.42 -8.35
CA ALA A 156 -4.77 19.49 -9.19
C ALA A 156 -5.85 18.97 -10.15
N LEU A 157 -5.64 17.80 -10.76
CA LEU A 157 -6.62 17.15 -11.64
C LEU A 157 -7.86 16.70 -10.85
N CYS A 158 -7.69 16.07 -9.68
CA CYS A 158 -8.82 15.68 -8.83
C CYS A 158 -9.67 16.89 -8.43
N LYS A 159 -9.04 18.03 -8.11
CA LYS A 159 -9.76 19.28 -7.81
C LYS A 159 -10.49 19.83 -9.04
N LYS A 160 -9.81 19.91 -10.20
CA LYS A 160 -10.36 20.45 -11.46
C LYS A 160 -11.60 19.66 -11.93
N TYR A 161 -11.53 18.33 -11.88
CA TYR A 161 -12.57 17.43 -12.40
C TYR A 161 -13.48 16.85 -11.31
N LYS A 162 -13.32 17.28 -10.05
CA LYS A 162 -14.09 16.80 -8.88
C LYS A 162 -14.03 15.28 -8.70
N LEU A 163 -12.88 14.68 -8.99
CA LEU A 163 -12.66 13.24 -8.86
C LEU A 163 -12.38 12.87 -7.40
N TRP A 164 -12.73 11.65 -7.01
CA TRP A 164 -12.19 11.03 -5.81
C TRP A 164 -10.70 10.71 -6.00
N LEU A 165 -9.93 10.81 -4.92
CA LEU A 165 -8.55 10.34 -4.86
C LEU A 165 -8.38 9.33 -3.73
N ILE A 166 -7.98 8.11 -4.07
CA ILE A 166 -7.52 7.10 -3.12
C ILE A 166 -6.01 6.95 -3.25
N GLU A 167 -5.29 7.27 -2.17
CA GLU A 167 -3.85 7.05 -2.06
C GLU A 167 -3.57 5.67 -1.43
N ASP A 168 -3.11 4.71 -2.23
CA ASP A 168 -2.61 3.45 -1.70
C ASP A 168 -1.19 3.64 -1.15
N CYS A 169 -1.11 3.72 0.19
CA CYS A 169 0.11 3.96 0.94
C CYS A 169 0.63 2.69 1.62
N CYS A 170 0.22 1.49 1.16
CA CYS A 170 0.64 0.23 1.76
C CYS A 170 2.17 0.17 1.93
N ASP A 171 2.92 0.55 0.89
CA ASP A 171 4.38 0.56 0.88
C ASP A 171 5.03 1.89 1.27
N ALA A 172 4.23 2.92 1.59
CA ALA A 172 4.70 4.31 1.71
C ALA A 172 4.48 4.92 3.10
N LEU A 173 4.27 4.11 4.13
CA LEU A 173 4.14 4.60 5.50
C LEU A 173 5.41 5.35 5.93
N GLY A 174 5.28 6.67 6.06
CA GLY A 174 6.34 7.58 6.45
C GLY A 174 6.98 8.38 5.32
N SER A 175 6.60 8.13 4.06
CA SER A 175 6.99 8.99 2.96
C SER A 175 6.31 10.36 3.08
N GLU A 176 6.98 11.38 2.59
CA GLU A 176 6.53 12.76 2.56
C GLU A 176 6.75 13.37 1.17
N PHE A 177 5.87 14.29 0.82
CA PHE A 177 6.01 15.16 -0.34
C PHE A 177 5.83 16.61 0.11
N LYS A 178 6.84 17.46 -0.15
CA LYS A 178 6.88 18.86 0.29
C LYS A 178 6.60 19.02 1.80
N GLY A 179 7.18 18.15 2.63
CA GLY A 179 7.04 18.16 4.09
C GLY A 179 5.70 17.67 4.63
N LYS A 180 4.81 17.16 3.78
CA LYS A 180 3.51 16.60 4.17
C LYS A 180 3.47 15.09 3.93
N LYS A 181 3.00 14.33 4.91
CA LYS A 181 2.90 12.86 4.85
C LYS A 181 2.00 12.41 3.70
N VAL A 182 2.46 11.45 2.90
CA VAL A 182 1.62 10.84 1.86
C VAL A 182 0.44 10.10 2.50
N GLY A 183 -0.67 10.00 1.76
CA GLY A 183 -1.95 9.53 2.28
C GLY A 183 -2.83 10.63 2.89
N THR A 184 -2.35 11.88 2.91
CA THR A 184 -3.10 13.03 3.45
C THR A 184 -3.45 14.07 2.38
N PHE A 185 -3.29 13.71 1.10
CA PHE A 185 -3.56 14.57 -0.05
C PHE A 185 -4.90 14.25 -0.72
N GLY A 186 -5.33 12.99 -0.70
CA GLY A 186 -6.59 12.50 -1.24
C GLY A 186 -7.75 12.47 -0.24
N ASP A 187 -8.84 11.84 -0.67
CA ASP A 187 -10.04 11.69 0.15
C ASP A 187 -9.93 10.50 1.13
N ILE A 188 -9.24 9.43 0.70
CA ILE A 188 -8.98 8.21 1.49
C ILE A 188 -7.54 7.77 1.23
N ALA A 189 -6.86 7.27 2.26
CA ALA A 189 -5.62 6.52 2.07
C ALA A 189 -5.62 5.20 2.82
N THR A 190 -4.81 4.26 2.34
CA THR A 190 -4.77 2.89 2.83
C THR A 190 -3.35 2.48 3.22
N PHE A 191 -3.23 1.64 4.24
CA PHE A 191 -1.95 1.17 4.76
C PHE A 191 -2.00 -0.33 5.01
N SER A 192 -0.84 -0.99 4.87
CA SER A 192 -0.66 -2.40 5.14
C SER A 192 0.33 -2.61 6.27
N PHE A 193 0.03 -3.59 7.12
CA PHE A 193 0.86 -4.03 8.24
C PHE A 193 1.24 -5.51 8.11
N TYR A 194 1.29 -6.03 6.88
CA TYR A 194 1.87 -7.34 6.58
C TYR A 194 3.40 -7.34 6.84
N PRO A 195 4.08 -8.45 7.18
CA PRO A 195 5.44 -8.45 7.72
C PRO A 195 6.54 -7.89 6.81
N ALA A 196 6.25 -7.70 5.51
CA ALA A 196 7.17 -7.07 4.57
C ALA A 196 7.26 -5.53 4.71
N HIS A 197 6.23 -4.89 5.26
CA HIS A 197 6.03 -3.44 5.25
C HIS A 197 6.87 -2.70 6.31
N ALA A 198 6.66 -1.38 6.42
CA ALA A 198 7.43 -0.52 7.33
C ALA A 198 7.27 -0.93 8.80
N ILE A 199 6.06 -1.35 9.19
CA ILE A 199 5.72 -1.95 10.48
C ILE A 199 4.79 -3.15 10.23
N THR A 200 4.58 -3.98 11.25
CA THR A 200 3.70 -5.15 11.10
C THR A 200 2.73 -5.37 12.26
N MET A 201 1.63 -6.05 11.98
CA MET A 201 0.70 -6.64 12.95
C MET A 201 0.57 -8.17 12.76
N GLY A 202 1.50 -8.79 12.04
CA GLY A 202 1.28 -10.12 11.43
C GLY A 202 0.44 -9.95 10.18
N GLU A 203 -0.88 -9.88 10.34
CA GLU A 203 -1.81 -9.38 9.32
C GLU A 203 -2.44 -8.08 9.84
N GLY A 204 -2.67 -7.11 8.98
CA GLY A 204 -3.33 -5.86 9.37
C GLY A 204 -3.25 -4.78 8.31
N GLY A 205 -4.08 -3.76 8.48
CA GLY A 205 -4.09 -2.56 7.67
C GLY A 205 -4.88 -1.44 8.31
N ALA A 206 -4.93 -0.30 7.64
CA ALA A 206 -5.74 0.84 8.06
C ALA A 206 -6.28 1.59 6.85
N THR A 207 -7.46 2.18 7.01
CA THR A 207 -7.94 3.28 6.16
C THR A 207 -7.87 4.56 6.97
N ILE A 208 -7.57 5.69 6.31
CA ILE A 208 -7.57 7.01 6.92
C ILE A 208 -8.34 8.01 6.05
N THR A 209 -8.91 9.03 6.69
CA THR A 209 -9.56 10.15 6.00
C THR A 209 -9.72 11.34 6.94
N ASN A 210 -9.91 12.53 6.38
CA ASN A 210 -10.34 13.71 7.13
C ASN A 210 -11.86 13.94 7.08
N ASN A 211 -12.59 13.17 6.27
CA ASN A 211 -14.03 13.35 6.07
C ASN A 211 -14.83 12.38 6.95
N SER A 212 -15.73 12.91 7.78
CA SER A 212 -16.55 12.13 8.70
C SER A 212 -17.58 11.24 8.01
N LEU A 213 -18.13 11.65 6.86
CA LEU A 213 -19.06 10.83 6.06
C LEU A 213 -18.34 9.63 5.45
N ILE A 214 -17.12 9.84 4.93
CA ILE A 214 -16.26 8.75 4.47
C ILE A 214 -15.95 7.80 5.62
N TYR A 215 -15.53 8.32 6.78
CA TYR A 215 -15.24 7.49 7.94
C TYR A 215 -16.46 6.66 8.39
N LYS A 216 -17.66 7.28 8.41
CA LYS A 216 -18.91 6.57 8.68
C LYS A 216 -19.13 5.44 7.68
N SER A 217 -19.05 5.73 6.38
CA SER A 217 -19.25 4.73 5.33
C SER A 217 -18.25 3.57 5.44
N ILE A 218 -16.96 3.88 5.62
CA ILE A 218 -15.91 2.88 5.84
C ILE A 218 -16.28 1.95 7.00
N ARG A 219 -16.69 2.50 8.15
CA ARG A 219 -17.08 1.70 9.31
C ARG A 219 -18.31 0.84 9.05
N GLN A 220 -19.32 1.37 8.36
CA GLN A 220 -20.51 0.59 7.99
C GLN A 220 -20.11 -0.62 7.12
N PHE A 221 -19.35 -0.40 6.05
CA PHE A 221 -18.88 -1.51 5.20
C PHE A 221 -17.94 -2.49 5.93
N ARG A 222 -17.12 -2.02 6.88
CA ARG A 222 -16.22 -2.87 7.68
C ARG A 222 -16.97 -3.74 8.69
N ASP A 223 -18.06 -3.22 9.24
CA ASP A 223 -18.79 -3.77 10.39
C ASP A 223 -20.17 -4.31 9.94
N TRP A 224 -20.15 -5.33 9.08
CA TRP A 224 -21.30 -6.09 8.57
C TRP A 224 -22.31 -5.29 7.73
N GLY A 225 -22.02 -4.03 7.39
CA GLY A 225 -22.97 -3.15 6.72
C GLY A 225 -24.00 -2.52 7.66
N ARG A 226 -23.83 -2.70 8.98
CA ARG A 226 -24.77 -2.20 9.99
C ARG A 226 -24.80 -0.67 10.00
N ASP A 227 -25.97 -0.07 10.19
CA ASP A 227 -26.11 1.38 10.29
C ASP A 227 -25.50 1.94 11.59
N CYS A 228 -25.60 1.15 12.65
CA CYS A 228 -25.13 1.49 13.99
C CYS A 228 -23.62 1.75 14.06
N TRP A 229 -23.24 2.84 14.72
CA TRP A 229 -21.85 3.27 14.90
C TRP A 229 -21.29 2.99 16.30
N CYS A 230 -21.91 2.08 17.06
CA CYS A 230 -21.38 1.67 18.36
C CYS A 230 -20.01 0.98 18.18
N ASP A 231 -19.07 1.34 19.04
CA ASP A 231 -17.80 0.60 19.18
C ASP A 231 -18.06 -0.83 19.66
N THR A 232 -17.09 -1.72 19.44
CA THR A 232 -17.18 -3.12 19.87
C THR A 232 -17.50 -3.20 21.37
N GLY A 233 -18.50 -4.02 21.72
CA GLY A 233 -18.94 -4.15 23.12
C GLY A 233 -19.74 -2.96 23.68
N LYS A 234 -20.11 -1.98 22.85
CA LYS A 234 -20.97 -0.87 23.26
C LYS A 234 -22.36 -0.99 22.61
N ASP A 235 -23.33 -0.37 23.27
CA ASP A 235 -24.74 -0.34 22.88
C ASP A 235 -25.27 1.09 22.95
N ASN A 236 -26.29 1.36 22.15
CA ASN A 236 -27.07 2.61 22.20
C ASN A 236 -26.23 3.91 22.15
N THR A 237 -25.08 3.91 21.45
CA THR A 237 -24.28 5.14 21.24
C THR A 237 -25.08 6.22 20.51
N CYS A 238 -26.06 5.82 19.69
CA CYS A 238 -27.00 6.72 19.03
C CYS A 238 -28.07 7.32 19.96
N ARG A 239 -28.18 6.83 21.21
CA ARG A 239 -29.25 7.18 22.17
C ARG A 239 -30.68 6.92 21.65
N ASN A 240 -30.81 6.13 20.59
CA ASN A 240 -32.07 5.87 19.91
C ASN A 240 -32.19 4.40 19.43
N ARG A 241 -31.55 3.44 20.11
CA ARG A 241 -31.41 2.04 19.65
C ARG A 241 -32.72 1.41 19.14
N PHE A 242 -33.84 1.67 19.81
CA PHE A 242 -35.16 1.13 19.46
C PHE A 242 -36.15 2.20 18.98
N GLY A 243 -35.68 3.40 18.58
CA GLY A 243 -36.57 4.47 18.11
C GLY A 243 -36.54 4.69 16.59
N TRP A 244 -35.72 3.93 15.85
CA TRP A 244 -35.63 4.05 14.40
C TRP A 244 -36.77 3.31 13.68
N LYS A 245 -37.16 3.84 12.52
CA LYS A 245 -37.95 3.16 11.48
C LYS A 245 -37.21 3.35 10.16
N MET A 246 -36.66 2.27 9.61
CA MET A 246 -35.84 2.29 8.39
C MET A 246 -36.29 1.21 7.42
N GLY A 247 -36.52 1.59 6.17
CA GLY A 247 -37.07 0.70 5.16
C GLY A 247 -38.38 0.05 5.61
N GLU A 248 -38.55 -1.22 5.28
CA GLU A 248 -39.74 -2.02 5.61
C GLU A 248 -39.67 -2.68 7.00
N LEU A 249 -38.56 -2.54 7.74
CA LEU A 249 -38.38 -3.11 9.08
C LEU A 249 -39.43 -2.57 10.07
N PRO A 250 -39.90 -3.37 11.06
CA PRO A 250 -40.88 -2.91 12.03
C PRO A 250 -40.33 -1.75 12.89
N LYS A 251 -41.22 -0.88 13.38
CA LYS A 251 -40.82 0.20 14.31
C LYS A 251 -40.22 -0.45 15.57
N GLY A 252 -39.09 0.06 16.03
CA GLY A 252 -38.41 -0.47 17.21
C GLY A 252 -37.46 -1.64 16.94
N TYR A 253 -37.22 -2.00 15.68
CA TYR A 253 -36.17 -2.94 15.33
C TYR A 253 -34.81 -2.43 15.83
N ASP A 254 -34.01 -3.32 16.43
CA ASP A 254 -32.75 -2.96 17.07
C ASP A 254 -31.76 -2.37 16.07
N HIS A 255 -31.31 -1.13 16.30
CA HIS A 255 -30.36 -0.44 15.46
C HIS A 255 -29.06 -1.23 15.20
N LYS A 256 -28.64 -2.09 16.14
CA LYS A 256 -27.47 -2.97 15.92
C LYS A 256 -27.65 -3.97 14.77
N TYR A 257 -28.90 -4.31 14.46
CA TYR A 257 -29.29 -5.27 13.42
C TYR A 257 -29.98 -4.60 12.22
N ILE A 258 -29.91 -3.28 12.11
CA ILE A 258 -30.28 -2.57 10.89
C ILE A 258 -29.04 -2.46 10.00
N TYR A 259 -29.15 -2.89 8.74
CA TYR A 259 -28.06 -2.87 7.76
C TYR A 259 -28.36 -1.86 6.64
N SER A 260 -27.53 -0.83 6.52
CA SER A 260 -27.68 0.23 5.50
C SER A 260 -26.74 0.06 4.32
N GLN A 261 -25.80 -0.88 4.41
CA GLN A 261 -24.86 -1.22 3.33
C GLN A 261 -24.78 -2.73 3.18
N ILE A 262 -24.36 -3.19 2.00
CA ILE A 262 -23.91 -4.58 1.82
C ILE A 262 -22.43 -4.63 2.23
N GLY A 263 -22.20 -4.87 3.52
CA GLY A 263 -20.87 -4.81 4.13
C GLY A 263 -20.19 -6.17 4.30
N PHE A 264 -19.08 -6.15 5.03
CA PHE A 264 -18.16 -7.26 5.29
C PHE A 264 -17.87 -7.39 6.78
N ASN A 265 -17.06 -8.36 7.19
CA ASN A 265 -16.41 -8.35 8.51
C ASN A 265 -14.89 -8.29 8.35
N LEU A 266 -14.34 -7.08 8.32
CA LEU A 266 -12.91 -6.84 8.03
C LEU A 266 -12.16 -6.22 9.21
N LYS A 267 -12.74 -6.30 10.42
CA LYS A 267 -12.08 -5.87 11.66
C LYS A 267 -10.86 -6.74 11.96
N LEU A 268 -9.92 -6.15 12.70
CA LEU A 268 -8.79 -6.87 13.30
C LEU A 268 -9.05 -7.17 14.78
N THR A 269 -8.19 -8.03 15.35
CA THR A 269 -8.16 -8.39 16.77
C THR A 269 -7.29 -7.44 17.58
N ASP A 270 -7.52 -7.30 18.89
CA ASP A 270 -6.62 -6.49 19.72
C ASP A 270 -5.20 -7.07 19.77
N PHE A 271 -5.02 -8.37 19.51
CA PHE A 271 -3.69 -8.99 19.37
C PHE A 271 -2.87 -8.32 18.27
N GLN A 272 -3.48 -8.17 17.09
CA GLN A 272 -2.86 -7.50 15.94
C GLN A 272 -2.52 -6.04 16.30
N ALA A 273 -3.48 -5.33 16.91
CA ALA A 273 -3.26 -3.94 17.31
C ALA A 273 -2.15 -3.80 18.37
N ALA A 274 -2.04 -4.74 19.32
CA ALA A 274 -1.05 -4.70 20.39
C ALA A 274 0.38 -4.79 19.84
N ILE A 275 0.60 -5.64 18.83
CA ILE A 275 1.86 -5.70 18.07
C ILE A 275 2.09 -4.36 17.35
N GLY A 276 1.07 -3.84 16.67
CA GLY A 276 1.15 -2.56 15.96
C GLY A 276 1.52 -1.38 16.86
N VAL A 277 1.00 -1.32 18.10
CA VAL A 277 1.33 -0.25 19.06
C VAL A 277 2.82 -0.25 19.41
N ALA A 278 3.43 -1.43 19.59
CA ALA A 278 4.86 -1.53 19.84
C ALA A 278 5.68 -1.15 18.60
N GLN A 279 5.25 -1.60 17.42
CA GLN A 279 5.92 -1.31 16.15
C GLN A 279 5.87 0.16 15.75
N LEU A 280 4.74 0.84 15.96
CA LEU A 280 4.59 2.26 15.62
C LEU A 280 5.59 3.15 16.37
N LYS A 281 5.96 2.79 17.60
CA LYS A 281 7.02 3.47 18.36
C LYS A 281 8.41 3.32 17.73
N LYS A 282 8.64 2.25 16.97
CA LYS A 282 9.91 1.94 16.30
C LYS A 282 9.98 2.49 14.88
N LEU A 283 8.85 2.95 14.31
CA LEU A 283 8.77 3.44 12.94
C LEU A 283 9.86 4.47 12.60
N PRO A 284 10.13 5.53 13.40
CA PRO A 284 11.18 6.50 13.06
C PRO A 284 12.57 5.86 12.88
N LEU A 285 12.91 4.87 13.72
CA LEU A 285 14.17 4.13 13.62
C LEU A 285 14.21 3.26 12.35
N PHE A 286 13.09 2.60 12.02
CA PHE A 286 12.98 1.78 10.83
C PHE A 286 13.14 2.60 9.55
N LEU A 287 12.49 3.77 9.48
CA LEU A 287 12.61 4.69 8.35
C LEU A 287 14.05 5.19 8.19
N LYS A 288 14.70 5.60 9.29
CA LYS A 288 16.11 6.01 9.28
C LYS A 288 17.01 4.89 8.74
N LYS A 289 16.81 3.65 9.19
CA LYS A 289 17.63 2.51 8.75
C LYS A 289 17.41 2.17 7.27
N ARG A 290 16.15 2.18 6.80
CA ARG A 290 15.80 1.99 5.39
C ARG A 290 16.48 3.04 4.50
N LYS A 291 16.44 4.31 4.89
CA LYS A 291 17.07 5.42 4.17
C LYS A 291 18.60 5.28 4.10
N LEU A 292 19.25 4.89 5.20
CA LEU A 292 20.70 4.63 5.21
C LEU A 292 21.09 3.47 4.28
N ASN A 293 20.35 2.37 4.34
CA ASN A 293 20.59 1.21 3.49
C ASN A 293 20.37 1.55 2.01
N TYR A 294 19.27 2.26 1.70
CA TYR A 294 18.96 2.72 0.35
C TYR A 294 20.06 3.62 -0.20
N ASN A 295 20.49 4.65 0.53
CA ASN A 295 21.53 5.58 0.07
C ASN A 295 22.86 4.87 -0.22
N SER A 296 23.19 3.89 0.61
CA SER A 296 24.40 3.08 0.43
C SER A 296 24.36 2.19 -0.83
N LEU A 297 23.19 1.65 -1.18
CA LEU A 297 22.98 0.97 -2.48
C LEU A 297 22.91 1.97 -3.64
N TYR A 298 22.29 3.13 -3.44
CA TYR A 298 22.16 4.16 -4.47
C TYR A 298 23.54 4.62 -4.96
N VAL A 299 24.45 4.97 -4.05
CA VAL A 299 25.84 5.34 -4.39
C VAL A 299 26.57 4.21 -5.12
N PHE A 300 26.31 2.96 -4.74
CA PHE A 300 26.90 1.78 -5.37
C PHE A 300 26.38 1.58 -6.80
N PHE A 301 25.06 1.49 -6.99
CA PHE A 301 24.44 1.28 -8.29
C PHE A 301 24.62 2.47 -9.25
N LYS A 302 24.78 3.70 -8.75
CA LYS A 302 25.09 4.87 -9.59
C LYS A 302 26.38 4.68 -10.39
N LYS A 303 27.38 3.98 -9.82
CA LYS A 303 28.63 3.63 -10.52
C LYS A 303 28.43 2.52 -11.56
N LEU A 304 27.32 1.80 -11.50
CA LEU A 304 26.97 0.68 -12.37
C LEU A 304 25.90 1.10 -13.40
N SER A 305 25.80 2.39 -13.71
CA SER A 305 24.81 2.96 -14.63
C SER A 305 24.94 2.43 -16.07
N LYS A 306 26.07 1.82 -16.43
CA LYS A 306 26.24 1.05 -17.67
C LYS A 306 25.22 -0.09 -17.77
N TYR A 307 24.93 -0.77 -16.67
CA TYR A 307 24.11 -1.98 -16.63
C TYR A 307 22.70 -1.73 -16.08
N PHE A 308 22.56 -0.77 -15.16
CA PHE A 308 21.32 -0.56 -14.41
C PHE A 308 20.73 0.84 -14.62
N LEU A 309 19.39 0.91 -14.66
CA LEU A 309 18.62 2.13 -14.46
C LEU A 309 18.08 2.12 -13.03
N ILE A 310 18.37 3.17 -12.28
CA ILE A 310 17.90 3.37 -10.90
C ILE A 310 16.90 4.52 -10.84
N MET A 311 16.06 4.52 -9.81
CA MET A 311 15.02 5.53 -9.65
C MET A 311 15.59 6.93 -9.49
N LYS A 312 14.89 7.91 -10.05
CA LYS A 312 15.21 9.33 -9.91
C LYS A 312 14.90 9.78 -8.49
N ASN A 313 15.84 10.52 -7.88
CA ASN A 313 15.59 11.22 -6.63
C ASN A 313 14.93 12.58 -6.94
N ASP A 314 13.88 12.93 -6.19
CA ASP A 314 13.27 14.26 -6.19
C ASP A 314 13.53 14.94 -4.84
N LYS A 315 14.07 16.15 -4.87
CA LYS A 315 14.34 16.97 -3.68
C LYS A 315 13.10 17.31 -2.86
N ASN A 316 11.92 17.23 -3.47
CA ASN A 316 10.64 17.47 -2.80
C ASN A 316 10.13 16.25 -2.03
N MET A 317 10.80 15.10 -2.13
CA MET A 317 10.35 13.85 -1.51
C MET A 317 11.28 13.44 -0.36
N ASP A 318 10.69 13.07 0.78
CA ASP A 318 11.38 12.24 1.77
C ASP A 318 10.77 10.83 1.71
N ILE A 319 11.53 9.84 1.23
CA ILE A 319 10.99 8.55 0.84
C ILE A 319 11.22 7.52 1.95
N ALA A 320 10.14 6.90 2.41
CA ALA A 320 10.16 5.69 3.21
C ALA A 320 10.37 4.47 2.31
N TYR A 321 11.61 4.23 1.88
CA TYR A 321 11.92 3.17 0.92
C TYR A 321 11.47 1.77 1.38
N PHE A 322 10.56 1.17 0.62
CA PHE A 322 10.11 -0.21 0.83
C PHE A 322 11.20 -1.22 0.45
N GLY A 323 11.86 -0.96 -0.68
CA GLY A 323 12.94 -1.76 -1.26
C GLY A 323 13.88 -0.87 -2.10
N PHE A 324 14.90 -1.48 -2.71
CA PHE A 324 15.77 -0.81 -3.69
C PHE A 324 15.46 -1.32 -5.10
N PRO A 325 14.57 -0.67 -5.85
CA PRO A 325 14.24 -1.06 -7.22
C PRO A 325 15.27 -0.56 -8.23
N PHE A 326 15.50 -1.35 -9.26
CA PHE A 326 16.31 -1.03 -10.43
C PHE A 326 15.82 -1.84 -11.65
N LEU A 327 16.13 -1.35 -12.84
CA LEU A 327 15.94 -2.10 -14.09
C LEU A 327 17.31 -2.48 -14.65
N ILE A 328 17.41 -3.68 -15.21
CA ILE A 328 18.56 -4.08 -16.02
C ILE A 328 18.34 -3.57 -17.44
N LYS A 329 19.29 -2.79 -17.96
CA LYS A 329 19.15 -2.17 -19.28
C LYS A 329 19.15 -3.23 -20.39
N LYS A 330 18.42 -2.96 -21.48
CA LYS A 330 18.36 -3.85 -22.67
C LYS A 330 19.72 -4.21 -23.26
N ASN A 331 20.69 -3.29 -23.15
CA ASN A 331 22.06 -3.49 -23.65
C ASN A 331 23.02 -4.07 -22.60
N ALA A 332 22.54 -4.46 -21.41
CA ALA A 332 23.36 -5.21 -20.48
C ALA A 332 23.64 -6.62 -21.06
N PRO A 333 24.84 -7.19 -20.86
CA PRO A 333 25.23 -8.48 -21.42
C PRO A 333 24.63 -9.68 -20.65
N PHE A 334 23.58 -9.45 -19.87
CA PHE A 334 22.87 -10.42 -19.07
C PHE A 334 21.42 -10.00 -18.89
N THR A 335 20.56 -10.98 -18.67
CA THR A 335 19.14 -10.81 -18.44
C THR A 335 18.81 -10.59 -16.97
N ARG A 336 17.58 -10.14 -16.71
CA ARG A 336 17.03 -10.03 -15.36
C ARG A 336 17.03 -11.36 -14.61
N ASN A 337 16.67 -12.45 -15.29
CA ASN A 337 16.58 -13.76 -14.66
C ASN A 337 17.97 -14.29 -14.28
N GLU A 338 18.96 -14.17 -15.17
CA GLU A 338 20.35 -14.57 -14.84
C GLU A 338 20.89 -13.82 -13.62
N PHE A 339 20.61 -12.51 -13.53
CA PHE A 339 21.00 -11.73 -12.36
C PHE A 339 20.26 -12.18 -11.09
N ALA A 340 18.94 -12.36 -11.15
CA ALA A 340 18.13 -12.83 -10.02
C ALA A 340 18.58 -14.22 -9.53
N GLU A 341 18.80 -15.16 -10.44
CA GLU A 341 19.28 -16.50 -10.12
C GLU A 341 20.67 -16.46 -9.49
N TYR A 342 21.55 -15.59 -9.97
CA TYR A 342 22.87 -15.43 -9.36
C TYR A 342 22.77 -14.87 -7.94
N LEU A 343 21.91 -13.89 -7.70
CA LEU A 343 21.66 -13.38 -6.34
C LEU A 343 21.11 -14.48 -5.42
N GLU A 344 20.12 -15.24 -5.88
CA GLU A 344 19.49 -16.31 -5.11
C GLU A 344 20.49 -17.44 -4.79
N LYS A 345 21.29 -17.89 -5.76
CA LYS A 345 22.40 -18.85 -5.56
C LYS A 345 23.43 -18.36 -4.53
N ASN A 346 23.54 -17.04 -4.35
CA ASN A 346 24.39 -16.40 -3.35
C ASN A 346 23.61 -15.91 -2.13
N ASN A 347 22.46 -16.52 -1.82
CA ASN A 347 21.70 -16.25 -0.60
C ASN A 347 21.24 -14.79 -0.45
N ILE A 348 20.99 -14.09 -1.58
CA ILE A 348 20.44 -12.73 -1.61
C ILE A 348 19.09 -12.78 -2.31
N GLY A 349 18.02 -12.52 -1.55
CA GLY A 349 16.68 -12.49 -2.10
C GLY A 349 16.43 -11.24 -2.95
N SER A 350 15.84 -11.46 -4.13
CA SER A 350 15.27 -10.42 -4.99
C SER A 350 13.80 -10.68 -5.29
N ARG A 351 13.08 -9.67 -5.74
CA ARG A 351 11.69 -9.79 -6.21
C ARG A 351 11.48 -8.94 -7.45
N ASN A 352 10.50 -9.34 -8.26
CA ASN A 352 9.98 -8.50 -9.33
C ASN A 352 9.25 -7.30 -8.72
N VAL A 353 9.15 -6.19 -9.46
CA VAL A 353 8.33 -5.04 -9.07
C VAL A 353 6.85 -5.40 -9.21
N PHE A 354 6.26 -5.85 -8.10
CA PHE A 354 4.86 -6.28 -7.99
C PHE A 354 4.44 -7.25 -9.12
N SER A 355 3.40 -6.90 -9.87
CA SER A 355 2.92 -7.66 -11.02
C SER A 355 3.75 -7.45 -12.29
N GLY A 356 4.64 -6.46 -12.34
CA GLY A 356 5.15 -5.94 -13.61
C GLY A 356 4.02 -5.25 -14.37
N ASN A 357 3.30 -5.97 -15.22
CA ASN A 357 2.15 -5.47 -15.97
C ASN A 357 0.90 -6.32 -15.70
N LEU A 358 -0.05 -5.83 -14.89
CA LEU A 358 -1.30 -6.54 -14.58
C LEU A 358 -2.05 -7.00 -15.83
N LEU A 359 -1.96 -6.26 -16.94
CA LEU A 359 -2.66 -6.57 -18.20
C LEU A 359 -2.10 -7.80 -18.94
N ARG A 360 -1.02 -8.41 -18.43
CA ARG A 360 -0.41 -9.65 -18.94
C ARG A 360 -0.71 -10.85 -18.04
N HIS A 361 -1.30 -10.65 -16.86
CA HIS A 361 -1.60 -11.74 -15.92
C HIS A 361 -2.86 -12.51 -16.33
N PRO A 362 -2.89 -13.86 -16.19
CA PRO A 362 -4.01 -14.69 -16.62
C PRO A 362 -5.38 -14.22 -16.12
N ALA A 363 -5.46 -13.81 -14.85
CA ALA A 363 -6.70 -13.34 -14.23
C ALA A 363 -7.30 -12.09 -14.91
N TYR A 364 -6.46 -11.26 -15.54
CA TYR A 364 -6.87 -10.02 -16.18
C TYR A 364 -7.15 -10.21 -17.67
N LEU A 365 -6.55 -11.20 -18.34
CA LEU A 365 -6.71 -11.42 -19.78
C LEU A 365 -8.18 -11.60 -20.17
N GLN A 366 -8.94 -12.40 -19.41
CA GLN A 366 -10.34 -12.72 -19.69
C GLN A 366 -11.29 -11.51 -19.57
N ILE A 367 -10.95 -10.58 -18.69
CA ILE A 367 -11.77 -9.39 -18.40
C ILE A 367 -11.20 -8.11 -19.03
N ARG A 368 -10.04 -8.19 -19.70
CA ARG A 368 -9.33 -7.05 -20.28
C ARG A 368 -10.15 -6.27 -21.30
N LYS A 369 -11.06 -6.93 -22.01
CA LYS A 369 -12.00 -6.29 -22.94
C LYS A 369 -12.90 -5.23 -22.29
N ASN A 370 -13.04 -5.26 -20.96
CA ASN A 370 -13.82 -4.30 -20.19
C ASN A 370 -13.00 -3.09 -19.72
N PHE A 371 -11.70 -3.07 -19.99
CA PHE A 371 -10.78 -2.03 -19.54
C PHE A 371 -10.54 -1.00 -20.64
N LYS A 372 -10.25 0.23 -20.24
CA LYS A 372 -9.72 1.25 -21.15
C LYS A 372 -8.21 1.31 -20.96
N ILE A 373 -7.44 1.30 -22.04
CA ILE A 373 -5.98 1.38 -22.02
C ILE A 373 -5.60 2.61 -22.85
N ILE A 374 -4.85 3.52 -22.25
CA ILE A 374 -4.41 4.75 -22.89
C ILE A 374 -3.00 4.54 -23.44
N GLY A 375 -2.86 4.71 -24.76
CA GLY A 375 -1.59 4.49 -25.44
C GLY A 375 -1.08 3.06 -25.31
N GLU A 376 0.22 2.90 -25.50
CA GLU A 376 0.91 1.65 -25.28
C GLU A 376 1.22 1.42 -23.79
N GLN A 377 1.56 0.19 -23.43
CA GLN A 377 1.99 -0.19 -22.08
C GLN A 377 3.45 -0.67 -22.11
N SER A 378 4.26 -0.03 -22.95
CA SER A 378 5.62 -0.46 -23.27
C SER A 378 6.56 -0.28 -22.08
N ASN A 379 6.38 0.74 -21.25
CA ASN A 379 7.16 0.87 -20.02
C ASN A 379 6.75 -0.17 -18.98
N ALA A 380 5.45 -0.45 -18.83
CA ALA A 380 4.97 -1.51 -17.95
C ALA A 380 5.50 -2.90 -18.37
N ASP A 381 5.51 -3.20 -19.67
CA ASP A 381 6.12 -4.43 -20.21
C ASP A 381 7.63 -4.45 -19.93
N GLN A 382 8.32 -3.33 -20.16
CA GLN A 382 9.75 -3.23 -19.84
C GLN A 382 10.02 -3.43 -18.34
N ILE A 383 9.21 -2.87 -17.45
CA ILE A 383 9.31 -3.07 -15.99
C ILE A 383 9.10 -4.56 -15.65
N MET A 384 8.11 -5.20 -16.26
CA MET A 384 7.85 -6.64 -16.06
C MET A 384 9.06 -7.51 -16.45
N GLU A 385 9.72 -7.18 -17.56
CA GLU A 385 10.87 -7.92 -18.11
C GLU A 385 12.18 -7.63 -17.38
N GLN A 386 12.40 -6.39 -16.95
CA GLN A 386 13.73 -5.89 -16.57
C GLN A 386 13.87 -5.47 -15.12
N ALA A 387 12.76 -5.21 -14.42
CA ALA A 387 12.82 -4.65 -13.07
C ALA A 387 12.95 -5.73 -12.00
N LEU A 388 13.84 -5.47 -11.04
CA LEU A 388 13.93 -6.17 -9.76
C LEU A 388 13.99 -5.15 -8.64
N TRP A 389 13.76 -5.63 -7.43
CA TRP A 389 14.17 -4.92 -6.23
C TRP A 389 14.82 -5.86 -5.22
N ILE A 390 15.76 -5.29 -4.47
CA ILE A 390 16.47 -5.97 -3.36
C ILE A 390 16.19 -5.24 -2.05
N GLY A 391 16.52 -5.89 -0.93
CA GLY A 391 16.13 -5.39 0.39
C GLY A 391 16.91 -4.18 0.87
N VAL A 392 16.20 -3.28 1.55
CA VAL A 392 16.77 -2.19 2.38
C VAL A 392 16.20 -2.17 3.80
N TYR A 393 15.38 -3.15 4.15
CA TYR A 393 14.65 -3.18 5.42
C TYR A 393 15.59 -3.21 6.65
N PRO A 394 15.10 -2.85 7.86
CA PRO A 394 15.96 -2.60 9.01
C PRO A 394 16.83 -3.77 9.49
N GLY A 395 16.48 -5.02 9.13
CA GLY A 395 17.28 -6.21 9.46
C GLY A 395 18.52 -6.40 8.59
N ILE A 396 18.71 -5.59 7.54
CA ILE A 396 19.93 -5.56 6.74
C ILE A 396 20.93 -4.64 7.44
N ASP A 397 21.90 -5.25 8.10
CA ASP A 397 23.04 -4.58 8.71
C ASP A 397 24.16 -4.31 7.68
N LEU A 398 25.23 -3.63 8.13
CA LEU A 398 26.34 -3.25 7.27
C LEU A 398 27.07 -4.47 6.68
N LYS A 399 27.18 -5.58 7.43
CA LYS A 399 27.83 -6.81 6.96
C LYS A 399 27.05 -7.43 5.80
N ARG A 400 25.73 -7.54 5.92
CA ARG A 400 24.84 -8.00 4.85
C ARG A 400 24.90 -7.09 3.64
N LEU A 401 24.86 -5.79 3.86
CA LEU A 401 24.91 -4.79 2.79
C LEU A 401 26.22 -4.84 2.00
N ASN A 402 27.35 -5.01 2.68
CA ASN A 402 28.66 -5.17 2.04
C ASN A 402 28.75 -6.49 1.28
N TYR A 403 28.17 -7.57 1.81
CA TYR A 403 28.07 -8.84 1.09
C TYR A 403 27.28 -8.68 -0.21
N MET A 404 26.11 -8.03 -0.17
CA MET A 404 25.30 -7.77 -1.37
C MET A 404 26.11 -7.06 -2.45
N LYS A 405 26.80 -5.96 -2.11
CA LYS A 405 27.64 -5.21 -3.04
C LYS A 405 28.79 -6.04 -3.61
N LYS A 406 29.48 -6.81 -2.76
CA LYS A 406 30.58 -7.68 -3.18
C LYS A 406 30.08 -8.74 -4.17
N THR A 407 28.96 -9.39 -3.88
CA THR A 407 28.34 -10.39 -4.76
C THR A 407 27.96 -9.79 -6.11
N ILE A 408 27.35 -8.60 -6.13
CA ILE A 408 26.99 -7.93 -7.38
C ILE A 408 28.25 -7.61 -8.21
N ASN A 409 29.32 -7.12 -7.59
CA ASN A 409 30.58 -6.90 -8.32
C ASN A 409 31.18 -8.20 -8.87
N LEU A 410 31.12 -9.30 -8.11
CA LEU A 410 31.60 -10.61 -8.59
C LEU A 410 30.79 -11.13 -9.78
N PHE A 411 29.49 -10.86 -9.83
CA PHE A 411 28.67 -11.14 -11.00
C PHE A 411 29.16 -10.34 -12.22
N LEU A 412 29.31 -9.02 -12.06
CA LEU A 412 29.63 -8.12 -13.16
C LEU A 412 31.02 -8.32 -13.75
N LYS A 413 32.00 -8.74 -12.93
CA LYS A 413 33.36 -9.08 -13.40
C LYS A 413 33.38 -10.10 -14.53
N LYS A 414 32.39 -11.01 -14.59
CA LYS A 414 32.25 -11.99 -15.69
C LYS A 414 32.00 -11.34 -17.06
N TYR A 415 31.59 -10.07 -17.06
CA TYR A 415 31.19 -9.30 -18.24
C TYR A 415 32.02 -8.01 -18.42
N GLU A 416 33.06 -7.81 -17.61
CA GLU A 416 34.03 -6.72 -17.76
C GLU A 416 35.23 -7.12 -18.64
N VAL A 417 35.42 -8.43 -18.88
CA VAL A 417 36.55 -9.01 -19.63
C VAL A 417 36.14 -9.46 -21.05
N LYS A 418 35.14 -8.81 -21.66
CA LYS A 418 34.74 -9.03 -23.05
C LYS A 418 34.58 -7.71 -23.78
#